data_AF-A0A1F8R7S9-F1
#
_entry.id   AF-A0A1F8R7S9-F1
#
_cell.length_a   1.000
_cell.length_b   1.000
_cell.length_c   1.000
_cell.angle_alpha   90.00
_cell.angle_beta   90.00
_cell.angle_gamma   90.00
#
_symmetry.space_group_name_H-M   'P 1'
#
loop_
_entity.id
_entity.type
_entity.pdbx_description
1 polymer ?
#
loop_
_entity_poly.entity_id
_entity_poly.type
_entity_poly.pdbx_seq_one_letter_code
_entity_poly.pdbx_strand_id
1 'polypeptide(L)'
;MIPKGHRHSCAEILYFIGGDPMNFKEFGSEVELVMGEEEETYLINTTTWVYVPAGLLHCPLNFKKVDKPIMFGHIMFAPTYDSTTVGSKPF
;
A
#
# COMPACT_ATOMS: atom_id res chain seq x y z
N MET A 1 8.45 -3.59 -3.26
CA MET A 1 7.11 -4.07 -2.86
C MET A 1 7.26 -5.46 -2.27
N ILE A 2 6.58 -5.77 -1.16
CA ILE A 2 6.62 -7.12 -0.58
C ILE A 2 5.87 -8.06 -1.53
N PRO A 3 6.52 -9.09 -2.09
CA PRO A 3 5.97 -9.87 -3.20
C PRO A 3 4.93 -10.91 -2.76
N LYS A 4 4.67 -11.05 -1.45
CA LYS A 4 3.76 -12.02 -0.86
C LYS A 4 2.87 -11.35 0.18
N GLY A 5 1.69 -11.93 0.40
CA GLY A 5 0.80 -11.50 1.47
C GLY A 5 1.46 -11.62 2.83
N HIS A 6 1.17 -10.67 3.71
CA HIS A 6 1.65 -10.62 5.07
C HIS A 6 0.60 -9.97 5.99
N ARG A 7 0.85 -10.01 7.29
CA ARG A 7 -0.03 -9.47 8.32
C ARG A 7 0.81 -8.85 9.44
N HIS A 8 0.27 -7.83 10.09
CA HIS A 8 0.88 -7.17 11.24
C HIS A 8 0.02 -7.38 12.48
N SER A 9 0.63 -7.29 13.67
CA SER A 9 -0.08 -7.34 14.96
C SER A 9 -0.75 -6.02 15.34
N CYS A 10 -0.60 -4.98 14.53
CA CYS A 10 -1.22 -3.68 14.67
C CYS A 10 -1.98 -3.29 13.39
N ALA A 11 -2.84 -2.29 13.49
CA ALA A 11 -3.50 -1.73 12.32
C ALA A 11 -2.51 -0.94 11.45
N GLU A 12 -2.81 -0.87 10.16
CA GLU A 12 -2.10 -0.07 9.17
C GLU A 12 -3.11 0.72 8.33
N ILE A 13 -2.73 1.93 7.94
CA ILE A 13 -3.43 2.70 6.92
C ILE A 13 -2.51 2.80 5.70
N LEU A 14 -2.96 2.33 4.55
CA LEU A 14 -2.32 2.59 3.26
C LEU A 14 -3.00 3.79 2.61
N TYR A 15 -2.22 4.72 2.06
CA TYR A 15 -2.77 5.84 1.29
C TYR A 15 -2.23 5.84 -0.14
N PHE A 16 -3.15 6.10 -1.08
CA PHE A 16 -2.91 6.21 -2.50
C PHE A 16 -3.53 7.53 -2.97
N ILE A 17 -2.72 8.57 -3.09
CA ILE A 17 -3.21 9.92 -3.37
C ILE A 17 -2.49 10.52 -4.58
N GLY A 18 -3.15 11.44 -5.28
CA GLY A 18 -2.55 12.20 -6.37
C GLY A 18 -1.35 13.02 -5.88
N GLY A 19 -0.33 13.17 -6.75
CA GLY A 19 0.91 13.88 -6.44
C GLY A 19 0.85 15.39 -6.63
N ASP A 20 -0.26 15.94 -7.14
CA ASP A 20 -0.47 17.38 -7.20
C ASP A 20 -0.88 17.91 -5.81
N PRO A 21 -0.03 18.73 -5.14
CA PRO A 21 -0.35 19.27 -3.82
C PRO A 21 -1.55 20.23 -3.82
N MET A 22 -1.94 20.75 -4.97
CA MET A 22 -3.14 21.58 -5.12
C MET A 22 -4.38 20.74 -5.47
N ASN A 23 -4.21 19.48 -5.87
CA ASN A 23 -5.29 18.57 -6.24
C ASN A 23 -4.95 17.10 -5.95
N PHE A 24 -4.89 16.74 -4.67
CA PHE A 24 -4.60 15.37 -4.25
C PHE A 24 -5.61 14.32 -4.74
N LYS A 25 -6.78 14.73 -5.23
CA LYS A 25 -7.81 13.82 -5.76
C LYS A 25 -7.49 13.33 -7.17
N GLU A 26 -6.62 14.02 -7.88
CA GLU A 26 -6.19 13.63 -9.23
C GLU A 26 -5.27 12.41 -9.18
N PHE A 27 -5.89 11.23 -9.24
CA PHE A 27 -5.19 9.95 -9.19
C PHE A 27 -5.07 9.36 -10.60
N GLY A 28 -3.92 9.56 -11.23
CA GLY A 28 -3.64 9.06 -12.59
C GLY A 28 -2.97 7.68 -12.58
N SER A 29 -3.46 6.74 -11.77
CA SER A 29 -2.83 5.44 -11.58
C SER A 29 -3.84 4.33 -11.36
N GLU A 30 -3.43 3.09 -11.62
CA GLU A 30 -4.17 1.87 -11.32
C GLU A 30 -3.30 0.96 -10.45
N VAL A 31 -3.82 0.57 -9.30
CA VAL A 31 -3.14 -0.29 -8.33
C VAL A 31 -4.04 -1.45 -7.97
N GLU A 32 -3.53 -2.67 -8.06
CA GLU A 32 -4.17 -3.86 -7.50
C GLU A 32 -3.67 -4.04 -6.07
N LEU A 33 -4.57 -4.22 -5.11
CA LEU A 33 -4.27 -4.59 -3.74
C LEU A 33 -4.97 -5.91 -3.40
N VAL A 34 -4.22 -6.93 -3.02
CA VAL A 34 -4.78 -8.22 -2.61
C VAL A 34 -5.01 -8.22 -1.09
N MET A 35 -6.19 -8.67 -0.64
CA MET A 35 -6.56 -8.74 0.78
C MET A 35 -7.39 -9.97 1.12
N GLY A 36 -7.29 -10.38 2.39
CA GLY A 36 -7.99 -11.52 2.95
C GLY A 36 -7.33 -12.86 2.63
N GLU A 37 -7.76 -13.89 3.34
CA GLU A 37 -7.30 -15.27 3.10
C GLU A 37 -7.78 -15.81 1.73
N GLU A 38 -8.84 -15.23 1.17
CA GLU A 38 -9.40 -15.55 -0.16
C GLU A 38 -8.62 -14.87 -1.31
N GLU A 39 -7.57 -14.10 -1.00
CA GLU A 39 -6.78 -13.35 -1.99
C GLU A 39 -7.63 -12.45 -2.91
N GLU A 40 -8.63 -11.77 -2.34
CA GLU A 40 -9.49 -10.87 -3.11
C GLU A 40 -8.69 -9.66 -3.62
N THR A 41 -8.82 -9.38 -4.92
CA THR A 41 -8.10 -8.28 -5.57
C THR A 41 -8.99 -7.03 -5.66
N TYR A 42 -8.52 -5.94 -5.05
CA TYR A 42 -9.15 -4.63 -5.07
C TYR A 42 -8.44 -3.73 -6.08
N LEU A 43 -9.18 -3.18 -7.04
CA LEU A 43 -8.66 -2.17 -7.96
C LEU A 43 -8.81 -0.76 -7.34
N ILE A 44 -7.67 -0.09 -7.17
CA ILE A 44 -7.58 1.30 -6.74
C ILE A 44 -7.22 2.14 -7.96
N ASN A 45 -8.19 2.90 -8.48
CA ASN A 45 -8.03 3.80 -9.61
C ASN A 45 -8.49 5.24 -9.30
N THR A 46 -8.72 5.53 -8.03
CA THR A 46 -9.02 6.86 -7.50
C THR A 46 -8.30 7.06 -6.17
N THR A 47 -8.23 8.31 -5.72
CA THR A 47 -7.62 8.64 -4.42
C THR A 47 -8.29 7.86 -3.29
N THR A 48 -7.51 7.01 -2.62
CA THR A 48 -8.05 6.00 -1.70
C THR A 48 -7.18 5.88 -0.45
N TRP A 49 -7.84 5.71 0.68
CA TRP A 49 -7.24 5.33 1.95
C TRP A 49 -7.80 3.95 2.31
N VAL A 50 -6.91 3.01 2.64
CA VAL A 50 -7.27 1.65 3.01
C VAL A 50 -6.91 1.44 4.47
N TYR A 51 -7.90 1.09 5.28
CA TYR A 51 -7.68 0.66 6.66
C TYR A 51 -7.51 -0.87 6.69
N VAL A 52 -6.35 -1.31 7.15
CA VAL A 52 -5.99 -2.72 7.33
C VAL A 52 -6.00 -3.03 8.83
N PRO A 53 -7.00 -3.78 9.34
CA PRO A 53 -7.04 -4.20 10.74
C PRO A 53 -5.84 -5.10 11.10
N ALA A 54 -5.50 -5.13 12.39
CA ALA A 54 -4.51 -6.08 12.91
C ALA A 54 -4.88 -7.53 12.55
N GLY A 55 -3.90 -8.30 12.09
CA GLY A 55 -4.05 -9.71 11.71
C GLY A 55 -4.60 -9.96 10.31
N LEU A 56 -5.11 -8.94 9.60
CA LEU A 56 -5.62 -9.10 8.24
C LEU A 56 -4.47 -9.38 7.27
N LEU A 57 -4.57 -10.50 6.55
CA LEU A 57 -3.69 -10.81 5.43
C LEU A 57 -3.93 -9.78 4.32
N HIS A 58 -2.88 -9.10 3.90
CA HIS A 58 -2.93 -8.12 2.82
C HIS A 58 -1.62 -8.16 2.04
N CYS A 59 -1.61 -7.46 0.91
CA CYS A 59 -0.59 -7.57 -0.13
C CYS A 59 -0.60 -8.95 -0.84
N PRO A 60 0.00 -9.05 -2.04
CA PRO A 60 0.79 -8.04 -2.75
C PRO A 60 -0.04 -6.81 -3.17
N LEU A 61 0.67 -5.69 -3.36
CA LEU A 61 0.13 -4.52 -4.05
C LEU A 61 0.96 -4.25 -5.30
N ASN A 62 0.29 -3.98 -6.42
CA ASN A 62 0.89 -3.94 -7.74
C ASN A 62 0.42 -2.70 -8.51
N PHE A 63 1.36 -1.80 -8.80
CA PHE A 63 1.09 -0.63 -9.64
C PHE A 63 1.06 -1.06 -11.11
N LYS A 64 -0.15 -1.17 -11.66
CA LYS A 64 -0.38 -1.56 -13.06
C LYS A 64 -0.11 -0.42 -14.03
N LYS A 65 -0.40 0.80 -13.59
CA LYS A 65 -0.28 2.02 -14.40
C LYS A 65 0.01 3.21 -13.50
N VAL A 66 0.92 4.08 -13.93
CA VAL A 66 1.23 5.36 -13.27
C VAL A 66 1.49 6.42 -14.34
N ASP A 67 0.44 7.12 -14.76
CA ASP A 67 0.53 8.17 -15.81
C ASP A 67 0.85 9.54 -15.22
N LYS A 68 0.55 9.74 -13.93
CA LYS A 68 0.81 10.98 -13.18
C LYS A 68 1.55 10.66 -11.87
N PRO A 69 2.32 11.61 -11.32
CA PRO A 69 2.90 11.45 -9.99
C PRO A 69 1.82 11.12 -8.96
N ILE A 70 2.14 10.20 -8.06
CA ILE A 70 1.30 9.82 -6.93
C ILE A 70 2.13 9.81 -5.66
N MET A 71 1.48 9.97 -4.53
CA MET A 71 2.04 9.65 -3.23
C MET A 71 1.43 8.34 -2.75
N PHE A 72 2.28 7.35 -2.52
CA PHE A 72 1.96 6.13 -1.81
C PHE A 72 2.74 6.09 -0.51
N GLY A 73 2.09 5.61 0.55
CA GLY A 73 2.77 5.30 1.78
C GLY A 73 1.83 4.61 2.76
N HIS A 74 2.37 4.43 3.95
CA HIS A 74 1.68 3.71 5.00
C HIS A 74 1.87 4.36 6.36
N ILE A 75 0.87 4.23 7.22
CA ILE A 75 0.88 4.67 8.61
C ILE A 75 0.61 3.43 9.45
N MET A 76 1.64 2.91 10.12
CA MET A 76 1.50 1.81 11.05
C MET A 76 1.22 2.31 12.47
N PHE A 77 0.24 1.69 13.13
CA PHE A 77 -0.12 1.98 14.52
C PHE A 77 0.72 1.14 15.49
N ALA A 78 2.03 1.06 15.21
CA ALA A 78 3.00 0.34 16.01
C ALA A 78 3.66 1.27 17.04
N PRO A 79 4.12 0.77 18.20
CA PRO A 79 4.82 1.58 19.20
C PRO A 79 6.19 2.09 18.71
N THR A 80 6.78 1.39 17.75
CA THR A 80 8.05 1.73 17.11
C THR A 80 7.97 1.42 15.62
N TYR A 81 8.65 2.22 14.80
CA TYR A 81 8.89 1.85 13.41
C TYR A 81 10.08 0.89 13.35
N ASP A 82 9.86 -0.31 12.82
CA ASP A 82 10.89 -1.30 12.53
C ASP A 82 10.69 -1.81 11.10
N SER A 83 11.76 -1.84 10.32
CA SER A 83 11.74 -2.39 8.96
C SER A 83 13.05 -3.15 8.72
N THR A 84 12.93 -4.48 8.59
CA THR A 84 14.07 -5.32 8.21
C THR A 84 14.01 -5.61 6.72
N THR A 85 14.86 -4.96 5.92
CA THR A 85 15.04 -5.33 4.51
C THR A 85 16.03 -6.49 4.41
N VAL A 86 15.52 -7.73 4.31
CA VAL A 86 16.37 -8.90 4.07
C VAL A 86 16.69 -8.98 2.57
N GLY A 87 17.96 -8.79 2.18
CA GLY A 87 18.44 -9.07 0.83
C GLY A 87 18.91 -7.90 -0.04
N SER A 88 19.23 -6.73 0.50
CA SER A 88 20.01 -5.75 -0.26
C SER A 88 21.45 -6.28 -0.43
N LYS A 89 21.83 -6.66 -1.65
CA LYS A 89 23.26 -6.77 -1.97
C LYS A 89 23.87 -5.38 -1.75
N PRO A 90 25.00 -5.25 -1.02
CA PRO A 90 25.78 -4.03 -1.09
C PRO A 90 26.24 -3.85 -2.54
N PHE A 91 26.22 -2.61 -3.02
CA PHE A 91 26.73 -2.22 -4.33
C PHE A 91 28.17 -2.70 -4.52
#